data_AF-A0A1S3UQR6-F1
#
_entry.id   AF-A0A1S3UQR6-F1
#
_cell.length_a   1.000
_cell.length_b   1.000
_cell.length_c   1.000
_cell.angle_alpha   90.00
_cell.angle_beta   90.00
_cell.angle_gamma   90.00
#
_symmetry.space_group_name_H-M   'P 1'
#
loop_
_entity.id
_entity.type
_entity.pdbx_description
1 polymer ?
#
loop_
_entity_poly.entity_id
_entity_poly.type
_entity_poly.pdbx_seq_one_letter_code
_entity_poly.pdbx_strand_id
1 'polypeptide(L)'
;MSFIFGKRKTPAEIVRENKRMLDKSIREIERERQVLQSQEKKLILEIKKSAKQGQMGAVKVMAKDLVRTRHQIEKFYKLKSQLQGVSLRIQTLKSTQAMGEAMKGVTKAMGQMNRQMNLPSLQKILQEFEYQNDRMELITEVMGDTIDDAFEGDEEEEETEELVNQVLDEIGININQELLNAPSTAVAVPAAKTKVPQVETAGDDAALDSNLQARLDNLRKM
;
A
#
# COMPACT_ATOMS: atom_id res chain seq x y z
N MET A 1 -47.73 29.11 9.95
CA MET A 1 -47.45 27.72 9.56
C MET A 1 -46.08 27.62 8.90
N SER A 2 -45.02 27.28 9.63
CA SER A 2 -43.76 26.65 9.13
C SER A 2 -42.67 26.73 10.21
N PHE A 3 -42.77 25.89 11.24
CA PHE A 3 -41.73 25.67 12.25
C PHE A 3 -41.60 24.16 12.57
N ILE A 4 -41.92 23.29 11.59
CA ILE A 4 -42.02 21.82 11.76
C ILE A 4 -40.87 21.06 11.07
N PHE A 5 -39.96 21.72 10.36
CA PHE A 5 -38.76 21.05 9.83
C PHE A 5 -37.52 21.57 10.56
N GLY A 6 -36.79 20.66 11.20
CA GLY A 6 -35.61 20.95 12.01
C GLY A 6 -34.65 21.91 11.30
N LYS A 7 -34.08 22.84 12.08
CA LYS A 7 -33.13 23.84 11.59
C LYS A 7 -32.10 23.15 10.68
N ARG A 8 -32.02 23.59 9.42
CA ARG A 8 -30.96 23.13 8.50
C ARG A 8 -29.63 23.42 9.19
N LYS A 9 -28.79 22.37 9.31
CA LYS A 9 -27.46 22.50 9.92
C LYS A 9 -26.68 23.58 9.18
N THR A 10 -26.03 24.45 9.93
CA THR A 10 -25.16 25.46 9.33
C THR A 10 -23.93 24.77 8.71
N PRO A 11 -23.28 25.37 7.70
CA PRO A 11 -22.05 24.81 7.12
C PRO A 11 -20.98 24.49 8.18
N ALA A 12 -20.87 25.34 9.21
CA ALA A 12 -19.95 25.12 10.33
C ALA A 12 -20.31 23.89 11.18
N GLU A 13 -21.60 23.63 11.38
CA GLU A 13 -22.08 22.44 12.09
C GLU A 13 -21.82 21.17 11.27
N ILE A 14 -22.04 21.20 9.96
CA ILE A 14 -21.76 20.08 9.04
C ILE A 14 -20.26 19.74 9.05
N VAL A 15 -19.40 20.75 8.91
CA VAL A 15 -17.93 20.59 8.98
C VAL A 15 -17.49 19.98 10.31
N ARG A 16 -18.08 20.41 11.43
CA ARG A 16 -17.77 19.88 12.76
C ARG A 16 -18.26 18.44 12.96
N GLU A 17 -19.42 18.11 12.44
CA GLU A 17 -19.98 16.75 12.49
C GLU A 17 -19.16 15.79 11.62
N ASN A 18 -18.85 16.18 10.38
CA ASN A 18 -18.01 15.40 9.48
C ASN A 18 -16.62 15.15 10.09
N LYS A 19 -15.99 16.16 10.69
CA LYS A 19 -14.72 15.97 11.42
C LYS A 19 -14.85 14.93 12.53
N ARG A 20 -15.92 14.97 13.33
CA ARG A 20 -16.16 13.98 14.40
C ARG A 20 -16.38 12.58 13.84
N MET A 21 -17.09 12.45 12.73
CA MET A 21 -17.28 11.16 12.06
C MET A 21 -15.96 10.61 11.55
N LEU A 22 -15.13 11.44 10.90
CA LEU A 22 -13.79 11.04 10.46
C LEU A 22 -12.90 10.61 11.63
N ASP A 23 -12.86 11.39 12.71
CA ASP A 23 -12.06 11.05 13.90
C ASP A 23 -12.52 9.71 14.52
N LYS A 24 -13.82 9.42 14.46
CA LYS A 24 -14.37 8.13 14.91
C LYS A 24 -13.94 6.99 13.98
N SER A 25 -14.08 7.16 12.67
CA SER A 25 -13.65 6.17 11.68
C SER A 25 -12.14 5.88 11.75
N ILE A 26 -11.30 6.90 11.97
CA ILE A 26 -9.86 6.72 12.18
C ILE A 26 -9.59 5.79 13.37
N ARG A 27 -10.30 5.98 14.49
CA ARG A 27 -10.15 5.12 15.67
C ARG A 27 -10.67 3.70 15.45
N GLU A 28 -11.75 3.54 14.70
CA GLU A 28 -12.28 2.23 14.34
C GLU A 28 -11.28 1.46 13.47
N ILE A 29 -10.72 2.10 12.44
CA ILE A 29 -9.65 1.55 11.60
C ILE A 29 -8.43 1.15 12.43
N GLU A 30 -8.00 1.98 13.39
CA GLU A 30 -6.87 1.64 14.24
C GLU A 30 -7.13 0.41 15.11
N ARG A 31 -8.35 0.26 15.62
CA ARG A 31 -8.75 -0.93 16.41
C ARG A 31 -8.79 -2.17 15.54
N GLU A 32 -9.43 -2.11 14.37
CA GLU A 32 -9.49 -3.24 13.44
C GLU A 32 -8.09 -3.68 13.00
N ARG A 33 -7.20 -2.73 12.69
CA ARG A 33 -5.81 -3.02 12.38
C ARG A 33 -5.09 -3.73 13.54
N GLN A 34 -5.30 -3.31 14.78
CA GLN A 34 -4.70 -3.99 15.95
C GLN A 34 -5.22 -5.43 16.13
N VAL A 35 -6.50 -5.66 15.81
CA VAL A 35 -7.09 -7.01 15.79
C VAL A 35 -6.42 -7.87 14.72
N LEU A 36 -6.26 -7.35 13.49
CA LEU A 36 -5.57 -8.06 12.41
C LEU A 36 -4.11 -8.35 12.75
N GLN A 37 -3.37 -7.40 13.34
CA GLN A 37 -1.99 -7.64 13.80
C GLN A 37 -1.90 -8.74 14.87
N SER A 38 -2.94 -8.87 15.71
CA SER A 38 -3.01 -9.94 16.70
C SER A 38 -3.34 -11.28 16.06
N GLN A 39 -4.18 -11.29 15.01
CA GLN A 39 -4.48 -12.48 14.22
C GLN A 39 -3.28 -12.93 13.39
N GLU A 40 -2.54 -12.01 12.78
CA GLU A 40 -1.28 -12.27 12.07
C GLU A 40 -0.30 -13.04 12.96
N LYS A 41 -0.07 -12.57 14.20
CA LYS A 41 0.80 -13.24 15.17
C LYS A 41 0.33 -14.66 15.50
N LYS A 42 -0.98 -14.89 15.61
CA LYS A 42 -1.56 -16.23 15.86
C LYS A 42 -1.37 -17.15 14.65
N LEU A 43 -1.65 -16.65 13.44
CA LEU A 43 -1.44 -17.37 12.18
C LEU A 43 0.01 -17.80 12.02
N ILE A 44 0.98 -16.93 12.32
CA ILE A 44 2.42 -17.29 12.28
C ILE A 44 2.74 -18.46 13.23
N LEU A 45 2.17 -18.47 14.44
CA LEU A 45 2.37 -19.55 15.40
C LEU A 45 1.72 -20.87 14.92
N GLU A 46 0.53 -20.79 14.34
CA GLU A 46 -0.19 -21.95 13.78
C GLU A 46 0.55 -22.52 12.56
N ILE A 47 1.01 -21.67 11.64
CA ILE A 47 1.84 -22.05 10.49
C ILE A 47 3.10 -22.78 10.94
N LYS A 48 3.82 -22.25 11.94
CA LYS A 48 5.00 -22.92 12.52
C LYS A 48 4.66 -24.28 13.14
N LYS A 49 3.51 -24.40 13.78
CA LYS A 49 3.06 -25.66 14.41
C LYS A 49 2.71 -26.71 13.35
N SER A 50 1.93 -26.36 12.34
CA SER A 50 1.55 -27.28 11.25
C SER A 50 2.74 -27.65 10.38
N ALA A 51 3.71 -26.75 10.21
CA ALA A 51 4.96 -27.06 9.51
C ALA A 51 5.76 -28.15 10.24
N LYS A 52 5.90 -28.06 11.57
CA LYS A 52 6.55 -29.10 12.38
C LYS A 52 5.81 -30.45 12.34
N GLN A 53 4.53 -30.44 12.00
CA GLN A 53 3.70 -31.65 11.86
C GLN A 53 3.75 -32.23 10.44
N GLY A 54 4.51 -31.63 9.51
CA GLY A 54 4.60 -32.08 8.11
C GLY A 54 3.34 -31.80 7.27
N GLN A 55 2.41 -30.97 7.76
CA GLN A 55 1.13 -30.70 7.08
C GLN A 55 1.30 -29.59 6.02
N MET A 56 2.10 -29.83 4.99
CA MET A 56 2.43 -28.82 3.96
C MET A 56 1.23 -28.25 3.21
N GLY A 57 0.18 -29.05 2.98
CA GLY A 57 -1.07 -28.56 2.39
C GLY A 57 -1.75 -27.50 3.25
N ALA A 58 -1.81 -27.71 4.56
CA ALA A 58 -2.38 -26.74 5.50
C ALA A 58 -1.49 -25.49 5.62
N VAL A 59 -0.16 -25.67 5.61
CA VAL A 59 0.80 -24.56 5.65
C VAL A 59 0.66 -23.65 4.43
N LYS A 60 0.51 -24.20 3.21
CA LYS A 60 0.33 -23.38 2.00
C LYS A 60 -0.97 -22.55 2.05
N VAL A 61 -2.06 -23.11 2.57
CA VAL A 61 -3.33 -22.38 2.74
C VAL A 61 -3.21 -21.28 3.80
N MET A 62 -2.68 -21.59 4.98
CA MET A 62 -2.51 -20.60 6.04
C MET A 62 -1.52 -19.49 5.66
N ALA A 63 -0.50 -19.80 4.85
CA ALA A 63 0.43 -18.80 4.36
C ALA A 63 -0.24 -17.82 3.37
N LYS A 64 -1.17 -18.29 2.53
CA LYS A 64 -2.01 -17.38 1.71
C LYS A 64 -2.86 -16.46 2.58
N ASP A 65 -3.47 -17.00 3.63
CA ASP A 65 -4.27 -16.19 4.57
C ASP A 65 -3.40 -15.18 5.34
N LEU A 66 -2.16 -15.52 5.64
CA LEU A 66 -1.19 -14.61 6.25
C LEU A 66 -0.83 -13.45 5.31
N VAL A 67 -0.57 -13.73 4.02
CA VAL A 67 -0.31 -12.68 3.00
C VAL A 67 -1.51 -11.73 2.91
N ARG A 68 -2.73 -12.27 2.80
CA ARG A 68 -3.97 -11.46 2.79
C ARG A 68 -4.12 -10.58 4.02
N THR A 69 -3.82 -11.13 5.20
CA THR A 69 -3.89 -10.39 6.46
C THR A 69 -2.88 -9.25 6.48
N ARG A 70 -1.64 -9.47 6.01
CA ARG A 70 -0.60 -8.43 5.89
C ARG A 70 -1.02 -7.33 4.92
N HIS A 71 -1.55 -7.70 3.76
CA HIS A 71 -2.05 -6.74 2.78
C HIS A 71 -3.22 -5.90 3.34
N GLN A 72 -4.15 -6.51 4.08
CA GLN A 72 -5.22 -5.76 4.77
C GLN A 72 -4.68 -4.81 5.83
N ILE A 73 -3.65 -5.20 6.60
CA ILE A 73 -2.99 -4.32 7.57
C ILE A 73 -2.38 -3.11 6.85
N GLU A 74 -1.69 -3.32 5.73
CA GLU A 74 -1.12 -2.24 4.92
C GLU A 74 -2.21 -1.32 4.37
N LYS A 75 -3.28 -1.88 3.81
CA LYS A 75 -4.45 -1.13 3.33
C LYS A 75 -5.05 -0.26 4.44
N PHE A 76 -5.11 -0.74 5.68
CA PHE A 76 -5.54 0.08 6.82
C PHE A 76 -4.56 1.20 7.18
N TYR A 77 -3.24 1.03 6.99
CA TYR A 77 -2.29 2.14 7.12
C TYR A 77 -2.54 3.22 6.05
N LYS A 78 -2.74 2.81 4.79
CA LYS A 78 -3.08 3.71 3.68
C LYS A 78 -4.39 4.46 3.97
N LEU A 79 -5.47 3.73 4.28
CA LEU A 79 -6.77 4.32 4.63
C LEU A 79 -6.69 5.30 5.81
N LYS A 80 -5.93 4.97 6.86
CA LYS A 80 -5.73 5.88 7.98
C LYS A 80 -5.07 7.19 7.51
N SER A 81 -4.00 7.10 6.71
CA SER A 81 -3.29 8.26 6.18
C SER A 81 -4.24 9.13 5.34
N GLN A 82 -5.05 8.49 4.48
CA GLN A 82 -6.05 9.16 3.65
C GLN A 82 -7.08 9.92 4.50
N LEU A 83 -7.67 9.27 5.51
CA LEU A 83 -8.62 9.92 6.41
C LEU A 83 -8.00 11.08 7.22
N GLN A 84 -6.73 10.95 7.61
CA GLN A 84 -6.00 12.03 8.27
C GLN A 84 -5.80 13.23 7.33
N GLY A 85 -5.46 12.98 6.06
CA GLY A 85 -5.38 14.02 5.02
C GLY A 85 -6.71 14.74 4.81
N VAL A 86 -7.82 14.00 4.72
CA VAL A 86 -9.17 14.59 4.62
C VAL A 86 -9.52 15.39 5.88
N SER A 87 -9.22 14.89 7.07
CA SER A 87 -9.45 15.61 8.34
C SER A 87 -8.68 16.94 8.38
N LEU A 88 -7.45 16.97 7.86
CA LEU A 88 -6.67 18.20 7.71
C LEU A 88 -7.32 19.18 6.72
N ARG A 89 -7.75 18.70 5.55
CA ARG A 89 -8.49 19.52 4.57
C ARG A 89 -9.76 20.13 5.18
N ILE A 90 -10.54 19.35 5.93
CA ILE A 90 -11.73 19.84 6.65
C ILE A 90 -11.36 20.90 7.70
N GLN A 91 -10.24 20.74 8.39
CA GLN A 91 -9.74 21.74 9.33
C GLN A 91 -9.35 23.04 8.64
N THR A 92 -8.70 22.97 7.47
CA THR A 92 -8.41 24.14 6.64
C THR A 92 -9.70 24.84 6.21
N LEU A 93 -10.67 24.09 5.69
CA LEU A 93 -11.99 24.63 5.29
C LEU A 93 -12.68 25.37 6.45
N LYS A 94 -12.63 24.83 7.67
CA LYS A 94 -13.17 25.49 8.86
C LYS A 94 -12.49 26.83 9.14
N SER A 95 -11.16 26.90 9.04
CA SER A 95 -10.41 28.14 9.24
C SER A 95 -10.71 29.17 8.14
N THR A 96 -10.78 28.74 6.89
CA THR A 96 -11.16 29.59 5.75
C THR A 96 -12.57 30.14 5.92
N GLN A 97 -13.54 29.32 6.35
CA GLN A 97 -14.90 29.77 6.64
C GLN A 97 -14.91 30.83 7.75
N ALA A 98 -14.20 30.61 8.87
CA ALA A 98 -14.13 31.57 9.97
C ALA A 98 -13.48 32.90 9.53
N MET A 99 -12.44 32.83 8.68
CA MET A 99 -11.82 34.01 8.08
C MET A 99 -12.81 34.75 7.17
N GLY A 100 -13.57 34.04 6.34
CA GLY A 100 -14.62 34.62 5.50
C GLY A 100 -15.74 35.30 6.31
N GLU A 101 -16.17 34.69 7.42
CA GLU A 101 -17.15 35.28 8.33
C GLU A 101 -16.61 36.54 9.02
N ALA A 102 -15.35 36.52 9.48
CA ALA A 102 -14.67 37.68 10.05
C ALA A 102 -14.51 38.81 9.03
N MET A 103 -14.03 38.49 7.82
CA MET A 103 -13.92 39.40 6.68
C MET A 103 -15.28 40.03 6.36
N LYS A 104 -16.35 39.23 6.28
CA LYS A 104 -17.72 39.74 6.07
C LYS A 104 -18.15 40.75 7.16
N GLY A 105 -17.81 40.48 8.41
CA GLY A 105 -18.04 41.40 9.53
C GLY A 105 -17.25 42.71 9.38
N VAL A 106 -15.96 42.60 9.06
CA VAL A 106 -15.07 43.75 8.81
C VAL A 106 -15.54 44.55 7.60
N THR A 107 -15.86 43.92 6.47
CA THR A 107 -16.40 44.59 5.26
C THR A 107 -17.74 45.25 5.55
N LYS A 108 -18.60 44.68 6.40
CA LYS A 108 -19.86 45.32 6.79
C LYS A 108 -19.63 46.56 7.65
N ALA A 109 -18.72 46.49 8.63
CA ALA A 109 -18.31 47.63 9.44
C ALA A 109 -17.60 48.70 8.61
N MET A 110 -16.70 48.30 7.72
CA MET A 110 -16.03 49.17 6.75
C MET A 110 -17.00 49.75 5.73
N GLY A 111 -18.04 49.03 5.30
CA GLY A 111 -19.07 49.57 4.41
C GLY A 111 -19.94 50.63 5.10
N GLN A 112 -20.23 50.43 6.39
CA GLN A 112 -20.86 51.44 7.23
C GLN A 112 -19.96 52.68 7.45
N MET A 113 -18.64 52.47 7.54
CA MET A 113 -17.63 53.54 7.67
C MET A 113 -17.30 54.23 6.34
N ASN A 114 -17.31 53.51 5.21
CA ASN A 114 -17.03 53.97 3.85
C ASN A 114 -18.19 54.78 3.25
N ARG A 115 -19.42 54.57 3.74
CA ARG A 115 -20.50 55.55 3.55
C ARG A 115 -20.16 56.94 4.10
N GLN A 116 -19.13 57.06 4.95
CA GLN A 116 -18.58 58.32 5.42
C GLN A 116 -17.16 58.65 4.91
N MET A 117 -16.36 57.71 4.36
CA MET A 117 -15.07 58.00 3.67
C MET A 117 -14.54 56.88 2.72
N ASN A 118 -14.24 57.27 1.47
CA ASN A 118 -13.30 56.72 0.45
C ASN A 118 -13.42 55.26 -0.08
N LEU A 119 -13.93 55.16 -1.31
CA LEU A 119 -14.10 53.98 -2.20
C LEU A 119 -12.83 53.21 -2.70
N PRO A 120 -11.63 53.82 -2.89
CA PRO A 120 -10.49 53.15 -3.57
C PRO A 120 -9.81 52.02 -2.79
N SER A 121 -9.82 52.04 -1.46
CA SER A 121 -9.15 51.04 -0.62
C SER A 121 -9.88 49.69 -0.62
N LEU A 122 -11.20 49.70 -0.84
CA LEU A 122 -12.03 48.49 -0.88
C LEU A 122 -11.69 47.61 -2.08
N GLN A 123 -11.49 48.22 -3.27
CA GLN A 123 -11.10 47.49 -4.48
C GLN A 123 -9.76 46.80 -4.31
N LYS A 124 -8.80 47.46 -3.64
CA LYS A 124 -7.47 46.90 -3.39
C LYS A 124 -7.51 45.70 -2.44
N ILE A 125 -8.35 45.74 -1.40
CA ILE A 125 -8.53 44.61 -0.47
C ILE A 125 -9.22 43.43 -1.15
N LEU A 126 -10.20 43.68 -2.02
CA LEU A 126 -10.88 42.64 -2.80
C LEU A 126 -9.92 41.96 -3.78
N GLN A 127 -9.09 42.74 -4.46
CA GLN A 127 -8.09 42.23 -5.40
C GLN A 127 -6.97 41.45 -4.70
N GLU A 128 -6.53 41.90 -3.52
CA GLU A 128 -5.55 41.17 -2.70
C GLU A 128 -6.17 39.87 -2.16
N PHE A 129 -7.46 39.88 -1.81
CA PHE A 129 -8.17 38.67 -1.39
C PHE A 129 -8.28 37.65 -2.53
N GLU A 130 -8.67 38.08 -3.74
CA GLU A 130 -8.70 37.21 -4.93
C GLU A 130 -7.31 36.60 -5.18
N TYR A 131 -6.25 37.42 -5.16
CA TYR A 131 -4.88 36.93 -5.34
C TYR A 131 -4.42 35.90 -4.29
N GLN A 132 -4.77 36.11 -3.01
CA GLN A 132 -4.44 35.15 -1.95
C GLN A 132 -5.30 33.89 -2.03
N ASN A 133 -6.54 34.01 -2.52
CA ASN A 133 -7.45 32.89 -2.68
C ASN A 133 -7.01 31.99 -3.86
N ASP A 134 -6.64 32.58 -4.99
CA ASP A 134 -6.06 31.88 -6.14
C ASP A 134 -4.76 31.17 -5.75
N ARG A 135 -3.93 31.82 -4.92
CA ARG A 135 -2.71 31.19 -4.38
C ARG A 135 -3.03 30.01 -3.46
N MET A 136 -4.08 30.08 -2.67
CA MET A 136 -4.54 28.97 -1.83
C MET A 136 -5.08 27.82 -2.67
N GLU A 137 -5.82 28.13 -3.74
CA GLU A 137 -6.35 27.14 -4.68
C GLU A 137 -5.22 26.42 -5.41
N LEU A 138 -4.20 27.15 -5.89
CA LEU A 138 -2.97 26.57 -6.47
C LEU A 138 -2.23 25.67 -5.48
N ILE A 139 -2.10 26.10 -4.21
CA ILE A 139 -1.47 25.25 -3.17
C ILE A 139 -2.31 24.00 -2.90
N THR A 140 -3.63 24.10 -3.00
CA THR A 140 -4.54 22.96 -2.81
C THR A 140 -4.49 22.00 -3.99
N GLU A 141 -4.36 22.50 -5.22
CA GLU A 141 -4.19 21.73 -6.46
C GLU A 141 -2.85 20.99 -6.47
N VAL A 142 -1.74 21.68 -6.15
CA VAL A 142 -0.41 21.04 -6.01
C VAL A 142 -0.38 20.02 -4.85
N MET A 143 -1.11 20.27 -3.77
CA MET A 143 -1.30 19.29 -2.69
C MET A 143 -2.27 18.16 -3.09
N GLY A 144 -3.09 18.36 -4.12
CA GLY A 144 -3.96 17.37 -4.74
C GLY A 144 -3.13 16.41 -5.59
N ASP A 145 -2.34 16.94 -6.51
CA ASP A 145 -1.48 16.17 -7.43
C ASP A 145 -0.41 15.36 -6.69
N THR A 146 0.18 15.90 -5.62
CA THR A 146 1.14 15.13 -4.80
C THR A 146 0.50 14.03 -3.97
N ILE A 147 -0.81 14.15 -3.71
CA ILE A 147 -1.60 13.10 -3.08
C ILE A 147 -2.01 12.09 -4.16
N ASP A 148 -2.48 12.51 -5.34
CA ASP A 148 -2.89 11.60 -6.41
C ASP A 148 -1.71 10.82 -7.04
N ASP A 149 -0.51 11.40 -7.16
CA ASP A 149 0.72 10.68 -7.56
C ASP A 149 1.14 9.60 -6.54
N ALA A 150 0.78 9.76 -5.26
CA ALA A 150 0.96 8.72 -4.25
C ALA A 150 -0.17 7.67 -4.28
N PHE A 151 -1.21 7.89 -5.10
CA PHE A 151 -2.39 7.02 -5.22
C PHE A 151 -2.39 6.17 -6.50
N GLU A 152 -1.63 6.51 -7.55
CA GLU A 152 -1.58 5.74 -8.80
C GLU A 152 -0.74 4.45 -8.76
N GLY A 153 -0.12 4.11 -7.63
CA GLY A 153 0.71 2.91 -7.47
C GLY A 153 -0.03 1.60 -7.17
N ASP A 154 -1.36 1.53 -7.34
CA ASP A 154 -2.14 0.29 -7.20
C ASP A 154 -2.00 -0.56 -8.49
N GLU A 155 -0.76 -0.97 -8.79
CA GLU A 155 -0.57 -2.25 -9.47
C GLU A 155 -0.92 -3.32 -8.45
N GLU A 156 -2.09 -3.94 -8.63
CA GLU A 156 -2.51 -5.14 -7.92
C GLU A 156 -1.34 -6.12 -7.88
N GLU A 157 -0.68 -6.23 -6.72
CA GLU A 157 0.22 -7.34 -6.44
C GLU A 157 -0.63 -8.60 -6.56
N GLU A 158 -0.56 -9.27 -7.71
CA GLU A 158 -1.10 -10.60 -7.90
C GLU A 158 -0.65 -11.42 -6.68
N GLU A 159 -1.59 -12.12 -6.03
CA GLU A 159 -1.30 -13.08 -4.95
C GLU A 159 -0.43 -14.22 -5.53
N THR A 160 0.83 -13.93 -5.82
CA THR A 160 1.73 -14.85 -6.50
C THR A 160 2.18 -15.90 -5.49
N GLU A 161 2.37 -17.13 -5.97
CA GLU A 161 2.94 -18.19 -5.15
C GLU A 161 4.34 -17.83 -4.64
N GLU A 162 5.02 -16.87 -5.30
CA GLU A 162 6.29 -16.29 -4.88
C GLU A 162 6.20 -15.54 -3.56
N LEU A 163 5.18 -14.69 -3.38
CA LEU A 163 4.95 -14.00 -2.11
C LEU A 163 4.69 -14.99 -0.96
N VAL A 164 3.94 -16.06 -1.24
CA VAL A 164 3.69 -17.12 -0.25
C VAL A 164 4.99 -17.83 0.13
N ASN A 165 5.83 -18.15 -0.85
CA ASN A 165 7.12 -18.79 -0.60
C ASN A 165 8.07 -17.87 0.17
N GLN A 166 8.12 -16.58 -0.16
CA GLN A 166 8.91 -15.58 0.56
C GLN A 166 8.49 -15.47 2.03
N VAL A 167 7.18 -15.51 2.32
CA VAL A 167 6.68 -15.48 3.70
C VAL A 167 7.02 -16.77 4.45
N LEU A 168 6.99 -17.93 3.79
CA LEU A 168 7.41 -19.20 4.39
C LEU A 168 8.90 -19.21 4.73
N ASP A 169 9.73 -18.62 3.86
CA ASP A 169 11.16 -18.43 4.10
C ASP A 169 11.43 -17.46 5.26
N GLU A 170 10.71 -16.33 5.33
CA GLU A 170 10.78 -15.37 6.45
C GLU A 170 10.45 -16.04 7.80
N ILE A 171 9.47 -16.94 7.80
CA ILE A 171 9.07 -17.70 9.00
C ILE A 171 10.10 -18.78 9.36
N GLY A 172 11.01 -19.11 8.44
CA GLY A 172 12.04 -20.13 8.61
C GLY A 172 11.56 -21.55 8.30
N ILE A 173 10.46 -21.71 7.55
CA ILE A 173 9.95 -23.00 7.09
C ILE A 173 10.58 -23.27 5.73
N ASN A 174 11.83 -23.72 5.74
CA ASN A 174 12.49 -24.17 4.52
C ASN A 174 11.87 -25.51 4.10
N ILE A 175 11.00 -25.48 3.07
CA ILE A 175 10.44 -26.68 2.41
C ILE A 175 11.58 -27.61 1.93
N ASN A 176 12.76 -27.05 1.67
CA ASN A 176 13.94 -27.77 1.18
C ASN A 176 14.64 -28.65 2.23
N GLN A 177 14.36 -28.52 3.54
CA GLN A 177 15.01 -29.35 4.54
C GLN A 177 14.51 -30.81 4.58
N GLU A 178 13.30 -31.09 4.08
CA GLU A 178 12.83 -32.48 3.95
C GLU A 178 13.32 -33.17 2.66
N LEU A 179 13.67 -32.41 1.62
CA LEU A 179 14.30 -32.98 0.41
C LEU A 179 15.75 -33.45 0.64
N LEU A 180 16.44 -32.89 1.64
CA LEU A 180 17.77 -33.35 2.08
C LEU A 180 17.72 -34.52 3.08
N ASN A 181 16.55 -34.78 3.69
CA ASN A 181 16.35 -35.84 4.68
C ASN A 181 15.54 -37.03 4.16
N ALA A 182 15.23 -37.08 2.85
CA ALA A 182 14.79 -38.32 2.23
C ALA A 182 16.00 -39.30 2.24
N PRO A 183 15.96 -40.42 2.99
CA PRO A 183 17.01 -41.41 2.90
C PRO A 183 17.02 -41.90 1.45
N SER A 184 18.16 -41.75 0.76
CA SER A 184 18.41 -42.51 -0.47
C SER A 184 18.53 -43.98 -0.05
N THR A 185 17.40 -44.61 0.22
CA THR A 185 17.32 -46.03 0.49
C THR A 185 17.74 -46.69 -0.81
N ALA A 186 18.99 -47.14 -0.84
CA ALA A 186 19.60 -47.84 -1.94
C ALA A 186 18.68 -48.99 -2.34
N VAL A 187 18.02 -48.86 -3.49
CA VAL A 187 17.40 -50.00 -4.14
C VAL A 187 18.56 -50.78 -4.76
N ALA A 188 19.09 -51.74 -4.00
CA ALA A 188 20.00 -52.74 -4.48
C ALA A 188 19.25 -53.63 -5.49
N VAL A 189 19.44 -53.37 -6.78
CA VAL A 189 19.09 -54.31 -7.86
C VAL A 189 20.38 -55.03 -8.27
N PRO A 190 20.45 -56.36 -8.21
CA PRO A 190 21.61 -57.10 -8.69
C PRO A 190 21.45 -57.33 -10.20
N ALA A 191 22.32 -56.74 -11.03
CA ALA A 191 22.45 -57.19 -12.42
C ALA A 191 23.81 -56.82 -13.04
N ALA A 192 24.57 -57.87 -13.30
CA ALA A 192 25.47 -58.08 -14.43
C ALA A 192 26.44 -56.97 -14.88
N LYS A 193 27.72 -57.28 -14.66
CA LYS A 193 28.92 -56.70 -15.26
C LYS A 193 28.76 -56.38 -16.76
N THR A 194 29.02 -55.15 -17.17
CA THR A 194 29.70 -54.85 -18.44
C THR A 194 30.63 -53.66 -18.22
N LYS A 195 31.92 -53.90 -18.46
CA LYS A 195 33.04 -52.96 -18.30
C LYS A 195 32.91 -51.79 -19.28
N VAL A 196 33.14 -50.57 -18.80
CA VAL A 196 33.81 -49.51 -19.58
C VAL A 196 34.73 -48.76 -18.60
N PRO A 197 36.04 -48.63 -18.87
CA PRO A 197 36.95 -47.94 -17.98
C PRO A 197 36.83 -46.41 -18.12
N GLN A 198 36.93 -45.78 -16.96
CA GLN A 198 37.10 -44.35 -16.73
C GLN A 198 38.52 -43.92 -17.14
N VAL A 199 38.65 -42.81 -17.87
CA VAL A 199 39.88 -42.00 -17.96
C VAL A 199 39.39 -40.55 -17.97
N GLU A 200 39.42 -39.87 -16.82
CA GLU A 200 40.48 -38.94 -16.42
C GLU A 200 40.73 -37.81 -17.41
N THR A 201 40.36 -36.62 -16.93
CA THR A 201 40.62 -35.30 -17.47
C THR A 201 42.12 -34.99 -17.43
N ALA A 202 42.77 -34.89 -18.59
CA ALA A 202 43.97 -34.10 -18.79
C ALA A 202 44.24 -33.89 -20.29
N GLY A 203 44.21 -32.62 -20.73
CA GLY A 203 44.88 -32.13 -21.94
C GLY A 203 44.27 -32.52 -23.30
N ASP A 204 43.59 -31.58 -23.96
CA ASP A 204 43.82 -31.20 -25.37
C ASP A 204 42.67 -30.31 -25.88
N ASP A 205 42.86 -28.99 -25.78
CA ASP A 205 41.91 -27.95 -26.25
C ASP A 205 41.55 -28.08 -27.75
N ALA A 206 42.41 -28.72 -28.56
CA ALA A 206 42.19 -28.85 -30.00
C ALA A 206 41.05 -29.82 -30.38
N ALA A 207 40.72 -30.79 -29.51
CA ALA A 207 39.69 -31.79 -29.82
C ALA A 207 38.27 -31.28 -29.53
N LEU A 208 38.11 -30.39 -28.54
CA LEU A 208 36.83 -29.78 -28.17
C LEU A 208 36.37 -28.77 -29.23
N ASP A 209 37.29 -27.96 -29.77
CA ASP A 209 37.01 -27.01 -30.85
C ASP A 209 36.52 -27.71 -32.12
N SER A 210 37.10 -28.86 -32.47
CA SER A 210 36.65 -29.64 -33.64
C SER A 210 35.22 -30.17 -33.49
N ASN A 211 34.82 -30.53 -32.26
CA ASN A 211 33.48 -31.04 -31.96
C ASN A 211 32.44 -29.91 -31.90
N LEU A 212 32.83 -28.74 -31.38
CA LEU A 212 32.00 -27.53 -31.37
C LEU A 212 31.78 -26.97 -32.78
N GLN A 213 32.81 -26.97 -33.63
CA GLN A 213 32.70 -26.52 -35.01
C GLN A 213 31.75 -27.41 -35.84
N ALA A 214 31.83 -28.73 -35.65
CA ALA A 214 30.92 -29.68 -36.30
C ALA A 214 29.46 -29.51 -35.84
N ARG A 215 29.22 -29.12 -34.58
CA ARG A 215 27.89 -28.80 -34.07
C ARG A 215 27.37 -27.46 -34.61
N LEU A 216 28.22 -26.45 -34.76
CA LEU A 216 27.87 -25.16 -35.37
C LEU A 216 27.49 -25.29 -36.85
N ASP A 217 28.23 -26.10 -37.61
CA ASP A 217 27.95 -26.32 -39.03
C ASP A 217 26.64 -27.08 -39.27
N ASN A 218 26.24 -27.95 -38.34
CA ASN A 218 24.93 -28.61 -38.38
C ASN A 218 23.77 -27.66 -38.04
N LEU A 219 23.99 -26.66 -37.18
CA LEU A 219 22.98 -25.61 -36.91
C LEU A 219 22.87 -24.60 -38.04
N ARG A 220 23.94 -24.35 -38.79
CA ARG A 220 23.95 -23.45 -39.94
C ARG A 220 23.30 -24.01 -41.21
N LYS A 221 23.01 -25.31 -41.23
CA LYS A 221 22.35 -26.02 -42.33
C LYS A 221 20.85 -26.27 -42.10
N MET A 222 20.31 -25.91 -40.94
CA MET A 222 18.87 -25.73 -40.71
C MET A 222 18.46 -24.30 -41.02
#